data_AF-I8RHP3-F1
#
_entry.id   AF-I8RHP3-F1
#
_cell.length_a   1.000
_cell.length_b   1.000
_cell.length_c   1.000
_cell.angle_alpha   90.00
_cell.angle_beta   90.00
_cell.angle_gamma   90.00
#
_symmetry.space_group_name_H-M   'P 1'
#
loop_
_entity.id
_entity.type
_entity.pdbx_description
1 polymer ?
#
loop_
_entity_poly.entity_id
_entity_poly.type
_entity_poly.pdbx_seq_one_letter_code
_entity_poly.pdbx_strand_id
1 'polypeptide(L)'
;MKIALVGLGRTGKVVAEYLLSQNVLSMVLCRPNSTNANKDLGEILDRNDTGIMIETSDHLERKLFQYKPDILIDFSRANFLTDNIHILEKCGVSVVTAVTDYDSAEIEKIKNVAQKGNIGVVLAPNITYGVNVLMLMTEIAAELMNSYDFEIYEEHHKQKKDSPSGTAKKIALKIQEVLDRNDEIPTHAVRAGGIIGKHKVIICGEYDSIEISHQSYSKKAFAQGAYKVSQFLMGKTGFYEMSDVFEQEREQKRQIIALRKMMEDMNILNLA
;
A
#
# COMPACT_ATOMS: atom_id res chain seq x y z
N MET A 1 4.21 17.56 5.50
CA MET A 1 3.65 16.64 4.50
C MET A 1 2.20 16.99 4.28
N LYS A 2 1.87 17.40 3.06
CA LYS A 2 0.51 17.67 2.58
C LYS A 2 0.12 16.55 1.61
N ILE A 3 -1.02 15.93 1.84
CA ILE A 3 -1.48 14.78 1.07
C ILE A 3 -2.76 15.13 0.33
N ALA A 4 -2.76 14.92 -0.98
CA ALA A 4 -3.96 14.83 -1.78
C ALA A 4 -4.44 13.38 -1.83
N LEU A 5 -5.75 13.16 -1.81
CA LEU A 5 -6.37 11.84 -1.99
C LEU A 5 -7.27 11.87 -3.22
N VAL A 6 -7.12 10.91 -4.13
CA VAL A 6 -8.09 10.68 -5.20
C VAL A 6 -8.83 9.36 -4.97
N GLY A 7 -10.15 9.40 -5.17
CA GLY A 7 -11.02 8.23 -5.09
C GLY A 7 -11.67 8.04 -3.72
N LEU A 8 -12.82 8.69 -3.50
CA LEU A 8 -13.66 8.55 -2.29
C LEU A 8 -14.60 7.32 -2.31
N GLY A 9 -14.09 6.17 -2.70
CA GLY A 9 -14.82 4.90 -2.59
C GLY A 9 -14.94 4.42 -1.13
N ARG A 10 -15.40 3.17 -0.94
CA ARG A 10 -15.52 2.56 0.41
C ARG A 10 -14.21 2.59 1.20
N THR A 11 -13.07 2.35 0.56
CA THR A 11 -11.74 2.41 1.19
C THR A 11 -11.25 3.85 1.28
N GLY A 12 -11.39 4.61 0.20
CA GLY A 12 -10.99 6.02 0.15
C GLY A 12 -11.60 6.89 1.25
N LYS A 13 -12.88 6.69 1.62
CA LYS A 13 -13.49 7.38 2.77
C LYS A 13 -12.75 7.10 4.08
N VAL A 14 -12.39 5.84 4.32
CA VAL A 14 -11.64 5.44 5.53
C VAL A 14 -10.22 6.03 5.52
N VAL A 15 -9.60 6.13 4.34
CA VAL A 15 -8.31 6.76 4.16
C VAL A 15 -8.39 8.27 4.41
N ALA A 16 -9.40 8.95 3.84
CA ALA A 16 -9.65 10.38 4.07
C ALA A 16 -9.82 10.69 5.56
N GLU A 17 -10.68 9.93 6.25
CA GLU A 17 -10.92 10.06 7.69
C GLU A 17 -9.63 9.88 8.50
N TYR A 18 -8.81 8.89 8.15
CA TYR A 18 -7.53 8.67 8.80
C TYR A 18 -6.55 9.83 8.56
N LEU A 19 -6.40 10.30 7.31
CA LEU A 19 -5.49 11.39 6.96
C LEU A 19 -5.92 12.73 7.57
N LEU A 20 -7.22 12.97 7.71
CA LEU A 20 -7.77 14.10 8.49
C LEU A 20 -7.32 14.01 9.95
N SER A 21 -7.44 12.84 10.58
CA SER A 21 -7.01 12.66 11.98
C SER A 21 -5.50 12.85 12.19
N GLN A 22 -4.70 12.69 11.12
CA GLN A 22 -3.25 12.95 11.13
C GLN A 22 -2.91 14.41 10.78
N ASN A 23 -3.90 15.26 10.47
CA ASN A 23 -3.72 16.64 10.01
C ASN A 23 -2.82 16.78 8.77
N VAL A 24 -2.87 15.81 7.86
CA VAL A 24 -2.06 15.80 6.62
C VAL A 24 -2.89 15.90 5.34
N LEU A 25 -4.21 15.67 5.40
CA LEU A 25 -5.06 15.76 4.21
C LEU A 25 -5.26 17.23 3.81
N SER A 26 -4.81 17.60 2.61
CA SER A 26 -4.91 18.96 2.11
C SER A 26 -5.87 19.12 0.93
N MET A 27 -6.22 18.02 0.27
CA MET A 27 -7.05 18.04 -0.93
C MET A 27 -7.71 16.67 -1.15
N VAL A 28 -8.96 16.66 -1.63
CA VAL A 28 -9.61 15.43 -2.09
C VAL A 28 -10.16 15.61 -3.50
N LEU A 29 -9.85 14.63 -4.35
CA LEU A 29 -10.23 14.58 -5.74
C LEU A 29 -11.26 13.49 -6.01
N CYS A 30 -12.25 13.83 -6.83
CA CYS A 30 -13.22 12.90 -7.40
C CYS A 30 -13.20 12.94 -8.93
N ARG A 31 -13.85 11.96 -9.56
CA ARG A 31 -14.00 11.92 -11.02
C ARG A 31 -14.84 13.10 -11.53
N PRO A 32 -14.68 13.50 -12.80
CA PRO A 32 -15.60 14.45 -13.42
C PRO A 32 -17.06 13.96 -13.29
N ASN A 33 -18.00 14.87 -13.11
CA ASN A 33 -19.44 14.58 -12.90
C ASN A 33 -19.78 13.76 -11.64
N SER A 34 -18.91 13.71 -10.64
CA SER A 34 -19.26 13.11 -9.34
C SER A 34 -20.32 13.94 -8.62
N THR A 35 -21.31 13.27 -8.03
CA THR A 35 -22.31 13.88 -7.13
C THR A 35 -21.71 14.41 -5.83
N ASN A 36 -20.42 14.14 -5.58
CA ASN A 36 -19.69 14.61 -4.41
C ASN A 36 -18.88 15.89 -4.69
N ALA A 37 -18.79 16.33 -5.95
CA ALA A 37 -18.06 17.55 -6.29
C ALA A 37 -18.68 18.77 -5.58
N ASN A 38 -17.83 19.71 -5.16
CA ASN A 38 -18.20 20.95 -4.46
C ASN A 38 -18.94 20.75 -3.13
N LYS A 39 -18.88 19.57 -2.53
CA LYS A 39 -19.33 19.33 -1.16
C LYS A 39 -18.15 19.39 -0.20
N ASP A 40 -18.41 19.77 1.06
CA ASP A 40 -17.40 19.58 2.10
C ASP A 40 -17.20 18.09 2.36
N LEU A 41 -15.95 17.68 2.58
CA LEU A 41 -15.62 16.30 2.87
C LEU A 41 -16.33 15.79 4.14
N GLY A 42 -16.63 16.67 5.09
CA GLY A 42 -17.40 16.39 6.31
C GLY A 42 -18.76 15.79 6.02
N GLU A 43 -19.48 16.31 5.00
CA GLU A 43 -20.76 15.75 4.56
C GLU A 43 -20.64 14.29 4.09
N ILE A 44 -19.51 13.94 3.47
CA ILE A 44 -19.30 12.59 2.91
C ILE A 44 -18.86 11.58 3.98
N LEU A 45 -18.27 12.09 5.06
CA LEU A 45 -17.76 11.33 6.20
C LEU A 45 -18.71 11.37 7.42
N ASP A 46 -19.90 11.95 7.26
CA ASP A 46 -20.93 12.09 8.30
C ASP A 46 -20.40 12.80 9.56
N ARG A 47 -19.71 13.93 9.38
CA ARG A 47 -19.11 14.74 10.45
C ARG A 47 -19.23 16.24 10.18
N ASN A 48 -18.83 17.06 11.16
CA ASN A 48 -18.75 18.51 11.01
C ASN A 48 -17.82 18.92 9.86
N ASP A 49 -18.05 20.13 9.34
CA ASP A 49 -17.27 20.72 8.27
C ASP A 49 -15.76 20.61 8.52
N THR A 50 -15.08 20.07 7.51
CA THR A 50 -13.64 19.85 7.51
C THR A 50 -12.89 21.03 6.89
N GLY A 51 -13.59 21.88 6.12
CA GLY A 51 -12.99 22.93 5.32
C GLY A 51 -12.30 22.43 4.05
N ILE A 52 -12.43 21.13 3.74
CA ILE A 52 -11.86 20.52 2.54
C ILE A 52 -12.99 20.27 1.55
N MET A 53 -13.10 21.14 0.55
CA MET A 53 -14.01 20.96 -0.57
C MET A 53 -13.52 19.83 -1.47
N ILE A 54 -14.44 18.96 -1.88
CA ILE A 54 -14.14 17.87 -2.82
C ILE A 54 -14.08 18.44 -4.23
N GLU A 55 -12.88 18.40 -4.81
CA GLU A 55 -12.59 18.91 -6.14
C GLU A 55 -12.77 17.81 -7.20
N THR A 56 -13.18 18.19 -8.41
CA THR A 56 -13.09 17.26 -9.55
C THR A 56 -11.63 17.12 -10.00
N SER A 57 -11.33 16.10 -10.80
CA SER A 57 -10.02 15.93 -11.44
C SER A 57 -9.84 16.81 -12.68
N ASP A 58 -10.87 17.54 -13.12
CA ASP A 58 -10.74 18.53 -14.20
C ASP A 58 -9.80 19.66 -13.78
N HIS A 59 -9.01 20.17 -14.73
CA HIS A 59 -8.01 21.21 -14.48
C HIS A 59 -7.04 20.85 -13.33
N LEU A 60 -6.64 19.57 -13.25
CA LEU A 60 -5.79 19.04 -12.19
C LEU A 60 -4.54 19.89 -11.94
N GLU A 61 -3.82 20.28 -12.98
CA GLU A 61 -2.59 21.07 -12.89
C GLU A 61 -2.81 22.36 -12.07
N ARG A 62 -3.86 23.13 -12.38
CA ARG A 62 -4.19 24.36 -11.66
C ARG A 62 -4.43 24.10 -10.17
N LYS A 63 -5.16 23.02 -9.86
CA LYS A 63 -5.48 22.65 -8.48
C LYS A 63 -4.23 22.21 -7.72
N LEU A 64 -3.36 21.41 -8.34
CA LEU A 64 -2.09 21.01 -7.73
C LEU A 64 -1.21 22.24 -7.44
N PHE A 65 -1.15 23.24 -8.32
CA PHE A 65 -0.44 24.49 -8.04
C PHE A 65 -1.05 25.32 -6.91
N GLN A 66 -2.37 25.27 -6.74
CA GLN A 66 -3.08 25.98 -5.67
C GLN A 66 -2.86 25.32 -4.30
N TYR A 67 -3.09 24.01 -4.20
CA TYR A 67 -3.04 23.28 -2.93
C TYR A 67 -1.62 22.82 -2.56
N LYS A 68 -0.74 22.65 -3.55
CA LYS A 68 0.65 22.20 -3.42
C LYS A 68 0.80 20.97 -2.51
N PRO A 69 0.11 19.85 -2.81
CA PRO A 69 0.34 18.60 -2.08
C PRO A 69 1.75 18.08 -2.36
N ASP A 70 2.37 17.47 -1.36
CA ASP A 70 3.66 16.78 -1.53
C ASP A 70 3.45 15.39 -2.16
N ILE A 71 2.39 14.70 -1.71
CA ILE A 71 2.03 13.34 -2.13
C ILE A 71 0.57 13.30 -2.60
N LEU A 72 0.30 12.59 -3.68
CA LEU A 72 -1.04 12.14 -4.07
C LEU A 72 -1.20 10.64 -3.78
N ILE A 73 -2.23 10.28 -3.03
CA ILE A 73 -2.62 8.89 -2.80
C ILE A 73 -3.75 8.52 -3.75
N ASP A 74 -3.54 7.49 -4.56
CA ASP A 74 -4.48 7.03 -5.58
C ASP A 74 -5.21 5.74 -5.16
N PHE A 75 -6.48 5.91 -4.76
CA PHE A 75 -7.48 4.85 -4.54
C PHE A 75 -8.62 4.92 -5.58
N SER A 76 -8.35 5.49 -6.75
CA SER A 76 -9.33 5.61 -7.82
C SER A 76 -9.54 4.29 -8.56
N ARG A 77 -10.14 4.35 -9.75
CA ARG A 77 -10.27 3.24 -10.68
C ARG A 77 -9.55 3.62 -11.98
N ALA A 78 -9.22 2.61 -12.78
CA ALA A 78 -8.38 2.61 -13.98
C ALA A 78 -8.08 3.97 -14.65
N ASN A 79 -6.83 4.10 -15.08
CA ASN A 79 -6.23 5.16 -15.89
C ASN A 79 -5.96 6.52 -15.22
N PHE A 80 -6.46 6.82 -14.01
CA PHE A 80 -6.21 8.14 -13.41
C PHE A 80 -4.71 8.49 -13.36
N LEU A 81 -3.88 7.62 -12.78
CA LEU A 81 -2.45 7.87 -12.71
C LEU A 81 -1.83 7.93 -14.10
N THR A 82 -2.12 6.97 -14.98
CA THR A 82 -1.48 6.91 -16.31
C THR A 82 -1.85 8.10 -17.19
N ASP A 83 -3.05 8.65 -17.04
CA ASP A 83 -3.50 9.86 -17.74
C ASP A 83 -2.87 11.14 -17.17
N ASN A 84 -2.56 11.17 -15.88
CA ASN A 84 -2.17 12.39 -15.16
C ASN A 84 -0.72 12.42 -14.65
N ILE A 85 0.06 11.36 -14.84
CA ILE A 85 1.41 11.24 -14.24
C ILE A 85 2.35 12.37 -14.68
N HIS A 86 2.25 12.85 -15.92
CA HIS A 86 3.05 13.99 -16.40
C HIS A 86 2.61 15.33 -15.79
N ILE A 87 1.33 15.48 -15.43
CA ILE A 87 0.85 16.65 -14.69
C ILE A 87 1.41 16.61 -13.27
N LEU A 88 1.39 15.44 -12.63
CA LEU A 88 1.96 15.23 -11.29
C LEU A 88 3.46 15.50 -11.28
N GLU A 89 4.18 15.00 -12.28
CA GLU A 89 5.60 15.27 -12.51
C GLU A 89 5.87 16.79 -12.64
N LYS A 90 5.13 17.47 -13.52
CA LYS A 90 5.26 18.92 -13.74
C LYS A 90 5.01 19.73 -12.46
N CYS A 91 4.10 19.27 -11.61
CA CYS A 91 3.79 19.91 -10.34
C CYS A 91 4.70 19.45 -9.18
N GLY A 92 5.61 18.48 -9.39
CA GLY A 92 6.49 17.95 -8.34
C GLY A 92 5.76 17.14 -7.28
N VAL A 93 4.65 16.49 -7.63
CA VAL A 93 3.80 15.73 -6.69
C VAL A 93 4.09 14.24 -6.84
N SER A 94 4.70 13.65 -5.82
CA SER A 94 4.95 12.19 -5.77
C SER A 94 3.65 11.41 -5.55
N VAL A 95 3.62 10.14 -5.93
CA VAL A 95 2.38 9.34 -5.97
C VAL A 95 2.50 8.03 -5.22
N VAL A 96 1.51 7.71 -4.40
CA VAL A 96 1.30 6.37 -3.85
C VAL A 96 0.03 5.80 -4.47
N THR A 97 0.14 4.82 -5.38
CA THR A 97 -1.04 4.22 -6.02
C THR A 97 -1.35 2.83 -5.44
N ALA A 98 -2.61 2.62 -5.08
CA ALA A 98 -3.15 1.34 -4.62
C ALA A 98 -4.07 0.70 -5.68
N VAL A 99 -4.00 1.17 -6.93
CA VAL A 99 -4.73 0.59 -8.06
C VAL A 99 -4.11 -0.75 -8.47
N THR A 100 -4.95 -1.74 -8.76
CA THR A 100 -4.53 -3.13 -9.02
C THR A 100 -4.39 -3.50 -10.50
N ASP A 101 -5.07 -2.78 -11.39
CA ASP A 101 -5.40 -3.25 -12.74
C ASP A 101 -4.58 -2.54 -13.83
N TYR A 102 -3.30 -2.23 -13.55
CA TYR A 102 -2.40 -1.69 -14.57
C TYR A 102 -1.89 -2.80 -15.50
N ASP A 103 -1.88 -2.54 -16.80
CA ASP A 103 -1.20 -3.42 -17.76
C ASP A 103 0.32 -3.18 -17.78
N SER A 104 1.05 -4.02 -18.52
CA SER A 104 2.52 -3.92 -18.62
C SER A 104 3.01 -2.63 -19.27
N ALA A 105 2.28 -2.10 -20.26
CA ALA A 105 2.63 -0.84 -20.91
C ALA A 105 2.39 0.36 -19.98
N GLU A 106 1.33 0.32 -19.19
CA GLU A 106 1.04 1.28 -18.14
C GLU A 106 2.09 1.29 -17.03
N ILE A 107 2.50 0.11 -16.54
CA ILE A 107 3.57 -0.01 -15.54
C ILE A 107 4.88 0.55 -16.10
N GLU A 108 5.23 0.22 -17.35
CA GLU A 108 6.42 0.78 -18.00
C GLU A 108 6.35 2.29 -18.13
N LYS A 109 5.20 2.85 -18.50
CA LYS A 109 5.00 4.30 -18.54
C LYS A 109 5.23 4.93 -17.16
N ILE A 110 4.67 4.34 -16.11
CA ILE A 110 4.82 4.82 -14.72
C ILE A 110 6.30 4.79 -14.30
N LYS A 111 7.00 3.67 -14.54
CA LYS A 111 8.42 3.51 -14.23
C LYS A 111 9.27 4.54 -14.95
N ASN A 112 9.04 4.74 -16.25
CA ASN A 112 9.78 5.71 -17.05
C ASN A 112 9.65 7.13 -16.52
N VAL A 113 8.44 7.56 -16.14
CA VAL A 113 8.23 8.90 -15.57
C VAL A 113 8.82 9.02 -14.18
N ALA A 114 8.69 8.00 -13.33
CA ALA A 114 9.27 8.01 -12.00
C ALA A 114 10.81 8.04 -12.01
N GLN A 115 11.45 7.38 -12.99
CA GLN A 115 12.91 7.34 -13.12
C GLN A 115 13.50 8.61 -13.74
N LYS A 116 12.83 9.21 -14.71
CA LYS A 116 13.32 10.39 -15.45
C LYS A 116 12.85 11.71 -14.84
N GLY A 117 11.70 11.68 -14.18
CA GLY A 117 11.09 12.82 -13.54
C GLY A 117 11.63 13.04 -12.12
N ASN A 118 11.37 14.23 -11.59
CA ASN A 118 11.72 14.60 -10.21
C ASN A 118 10.61 14.24 -9.22
N ILE A 119 9.96 13.09 -9.40
CA ILE A 119 8.92 12.59 -8.49
C ILE A 119 9.17 11.14 -8.11
N GLY A 120 8.69 10.75 -6.93
CA GLY A 120 8.65 9.38 -6.48
C GLY A 120 7.30 8.75 -6.81
N VAL A 121 7.30 7.47 -7.17
CA VAL A 121 6.06 6.68 -7.32
C VAL A 121 6.20 5.38 -6.54
N VAL A 122 5.22 5.10 -5.67
CA VAL A 122 5.07 3.77 -5.06
C VAL A 122 3.85 3.07 -5.66
N LEU A 123 4.07 1.90 -6.25
CA LEU A 123 3.01 1.00 -6.70
C LEU A 123 2.73 -0.03 -5.59
N ALA A 124 1.64 0.15 -4.85
CA ALA A 124 1.27 -0.68 -3.71
C ALA A 124 -0.21 -1.14 -3.76
N PRO A 125 -0.61 -1.94 -4.76
CA PRO A 125 -1.97 -2.51 -4.86
C PRO A 125 -2.44 -3.24 -3.59
N ASN A 126 -1.51 -3.87 -2.86
CA ASN A 126 -1.74 -4.35 -1.50
C ASN A 126 -1.00 -3.43 -0.53
N ILE A 127 -1.60 -2.30 -0.15
CA ILE A 127 -0.90 -1.33 0.71
C ILE A 127 -0.90 -1.69 2.20
N THR A 128 -1.66 -2.72 2.60
CA THR A 128 -1.77 -3.15 4.00
C THR A 128 -0.43 -3.70 4.49
N TYR A 129 0.12 -3.06 5.52
CA TYR A 129 1.43 -3.41 6.09
C TYR A 129 1.52 -4.89 6.48
N GLY A 130 0.54 -5.41 7.23
CA GLY A 130 0.55 -6.79 7.71
C GLY A 130 0.52 -7.86 6.62
N VAL A 131 -0.17 -7.59 5.50
CA VAL A 131 -0.19 -8.51 4.34
C VAL A 131 1.19 -8.59 3.70
N ASN A 132 1.88 -7.46 3.54
CA ASN A 132 3.23 -7.47 2.97
C ASN A 132 4.23 -8.14 3.92
N VAL A 133 4.08 -7.98 5.24
CA VAL A 133 4.92 -8.72 6.21
C VAL A 133 4.65 -10.22 6.12
N LEU A 134 3.39 -10.64 5.98
CA LEU A 134 3.06 -12.05 5.70
C LEU A 134 3.76 -12.55 4.44
N MET A 135 3.66 -11.82 3.32
CA MET A 135 4.32 -12.21 2.06
C MET A 135 5.84 -12.32 2.22
N LEU A 136 6.48 -11.38 2.91
CA LEU A 136 7.93 -11.43 3.18
C LEU A 136 8.32 -12.65 4.05
N MET A 137 7.55 -12.96 5.09
CA MET A 137 7.82 -14.14 5.92
C MET A 137 7.59 -15.43 5.13
N THR A 138 6.58 -15.46 4.25
CA THR A 138 6.32 -16.58 3.36
C THR A 138 7.45 -16.78 2.35
N GLU A 139 7.99 -15.70 1.77
CA GLU A 139 9.16 -15.73 0.88
C GLU A 139 10.37 -16.35 1.59
N ILE A 140 10.71 -15.86 2.79
CA ILE A 140 11.80 -16.43 3.61
C ILE A 140 11.55 -17.91 3.95
N ALA A 141 10.31 -18.26 4.30
CA ALA A 141 9.96 -19.63 4.61
C ALA A 141 10.06 -20.55 3.38
N ALA A 142 9.66 -20.07 2.20
CA ALA A 142 9.80 -20.80 0.94
C ALA A 142 11.27 -21.03 0.57
N GLU A 143 12.15 -20.06 0.81
CA GLU A 143 13.60 -20.22 0.60
C GLU A 143 14.19 -21.33 1.50
N LEU A 144 13.77 -21.40 2.77
CA LEU A 144 14.34 -22.30 3.78
C LEU A 144 13.66 -23.68 3.86
N MET A 145 12.38 -23.75 3.51
CA MET A 145 11.52 -24.95 3.63
C MET A 145 11.06 -25.44 2.26
N ASN A 146 11.93 -25.37 1.26
CA ASN A 146 11.59 -25.64 -0.14
C ASN A 146 11.09 -27.07 -0.44
N SER A 147 11.35 -28.04 0.45
CA SER A 147 10.85 -29.42 0.36
C SER A 147 9.49 -29.64 1.02
N TYR A 148 8.88 -28.60 1.59
CA TYR A 148 7.60 -28.67 2.30
C TYR A 148 6.44 -28.42 1.35
N ASP A 149 5.26 -28.89 1.73
CA ASP A 149 4.01 -28.56 1.07
C ASP A 149 3.54 -27.17 1.49
N PHE A 150 3.15 -26.34 0.52
CA PHE A 150 2.59 -25.02 0.75
C PHE A 150 1.11 -25.02 0.40
N GLU A 151 0.25 -24.59 1.32
CA GLU A 151 -1.16 -24.35 1.08
C GLU A 151 -1.57 -22.95 1.52
N ILE A 152 -2.49 -22.34 0.79
CA ILE A 152 -3.03 -21.02 1.10
C ILE A 152 -4.49 -21.18 1.50
N TYR A 153 -4.87 -20.51 2.58
CA TYR A 153 -6.24 -20.43 3.03
C TYR A 153 -6.66 -18.98 3.24
N GLU A 154 -7.82 -18.59 2.73
CA GLU A 154 -8.34 -17.24 2.87
C GLU A 154 -9.82 -17.16 3.22
N GLU A 155 -10.19 -16.14 4.00
CA GLU A 155 -11.57 -15.87 4.41
C GLU A 155 -11.93 -14.42 4.09
N HIS A 156 -13.10 -14.22 3.48
CA HIS A 156 -13.64 -12.89 3.19
C HIS A 156 -15.16 -12.86 3.36
N HIS A 157 -15.72 -11.66 3.36
CA HIS A 157 -17.15 -11.43 3.42
C HIS A 157 -17.90 -12.07 2.24
N LYS A 158 -19.18 -12.42 2.47
CA LYS A 158 -20.02 -13.13 1.49
C LYS A 158 -20.19 -12.42 0.13
N GLN A 159 -20.01 -11.10 0.08
CA GLN A 159 -20.16 -10.29 -1.13
C GLN A 159 -18.89 -10.16 -1.98
N LYS A 160 -17.77 -10.79 -1.58
CA LYS A 160 -16.50 -10.67 -2.32
C LYS A 160 -16.57 -11.57 -3.54
N LYS A 161 -16.44 -10.95 -4.73
CA LYS A 161 -16.67 -11.63 -6.03
C LYS A 161 -15.48 -12.44 -6.51
N ASP A 162 -14.27 -11.93 -6.31
CA ASP A 162 -13.04 -12.65 -6.66
C ASP A 162 -12.81 -13.82 -5.70
N SER A 163 -12.44 -14.98 -6.24
CA SER A 163 -12.06 -16.18 -5.49
C SER A 163 -11.10 -17.03 -6.34
N PRO A 164 -9.86 -17.29 -5.89
CA PRO A 164 -9.20 -16.71 -4.71
C PRO A 164 -9.04 -15.18 -4.79
N SER A 165 -8.83 -14.52 -3.65
CA SER A 165 -8.58 -13.07 -3.65
C SER A 165 -7.28 -12.70 -4.37
N GLY A 166 -7.20 -11.45 -4.86
CA GLY A 166 -5.96 -10.92 -5.45
C GLY A 166 -4.74 -11.02 -4.51
N THR A 167 -4.94 -10.91 -3.19
CA THR A 167 -3.87 -11.12 -2.21
C THR A 167 -3.44 -12.59 -2.15
N ALA A 168 -4.37 -13.54 -2.13
CA ALA A 168 -4.05 -14.97 -2.15
C ALA A 168 -3.28 -15.36 -3.42
N LYS A 169 -3.69 -14.84 -4.58
CA LYS A 169 -2.98 -15.04 -5.86
C LYS A 169 -1.54 -14.52 -5.81
N LYS A 170 -1.31 -13.35 -5.20
CA LYS A 170 0.05 -12.80 -5.05
C LYS A 170 0.93 -13.61 -4.11
N ILE A 171 0.35 -14.13 -3.02
CA ILE A 171 1.06 -15.05 -2.13
C ILE A 171 1.47 -16.31 -2.90
N ALA A 172 0.55 -16.91 -3.68
CA ALA A 172 0.83 -18.09 -4.50
C ALA A 172 1.96 -17.84 -5.51
N LEU A 173 1.86 -16.74 -6.27
CA LEU A 173 2.88 -16.34 -7.26
C LEU A 173 4.26 -16.16 -6.60
N LYS A 174 4.31 -15.51 -5.43
CA LYS A 174 5.57 -15.32 -4.71
C LYS A 174 6.18 -16.66 -4.25
N ILE A 175 5.37 -17.59 -3.77
CA ILE A 175 5.84 -18.95 -3.42
C ILE A 175 6.37 -19.66 -4.67
N GLN A 176 5.66 -19.59 -5.78
CA GLN A 176 6.06 -20.22 -7.05
C GLN A 176 7.39 -19.67 -7.57
N GLU A 177 7.56 -18.35 -7.56
CA GLU A 177 8.80 -17.66 -7.96
C GLU A 177 9.99 -18.13 -7.12
N VAL A 178 9.83 -18.23 -5.81
CA VAL A 178 10.91 -18.63 -4.88
C VAL A 178 11.26 -20.12 -5.03
N LEU A 179 10.26 -20.97 -5.22
CA LEU A 179 10.45 -22.42 -5.38
C LEU A 179 10.83 -22.84 -6.81
N ASP A 180 10.89 -21.89 -7.75
CA ASP A 180 11.10 -22.14 -9.19
C ASP A 180 10.17 -23.24 -9.75
N ARG A 181 8.88 -23.16 -9.38
CA ARG A 181 7.87 -24.15 -9.75
C ARG A 181 6.70 -23.50 -10.49
N ASN A 182 6.21 -24.18 -11.52
CA ASN A 182 5.13 -23.68 -12.38
C ASN A 182 3.73 -24.18 -11.98
N ASP A 183 3.66 -25.11 -11.04
CA ASP A 183 2.41 -25.69 -10.60
C ASP A 183 1.72 -24.83 -9.54
N GLU A 184 0.38 -24.88 -9.56
CA GLU A 184 -0.46 -24.02 -8.74
C GLU A 184 -0.33 -24.38 -7.25
N ILE A 185 -0.13 -23.37 -6.40
CA ILE A 185 -0.16 -23.55 -4.95
C ILE A 185 -1.63 -23.72 -4.52
N PRO A 186 -2.01 -24.85 -3.91
CA PRO A 186 -3.39 -25.09 -3.49
C PRO A 186 -3.93 -23.94 -2.65
N THR A 187 -5.09 -23.40 -3.07
CA THR A 187 -5.69 -22.23 -2.44
C THR A 187 -7.15 -22.46 -2.10
N HIS A 188 -7.47 -22.37 -0.81
CA HIS A 188 -8.80 -22.59 -0.25
C HIS A 188 -9.46 -21.27 0.13
N ALA A 189 -10.69 -21.07 -0.29
CA ALA A 189 -11.38 -19.80 -0.14
C ALA A 189 -12.74 -19.94 0.56
N VAL A 190 -12.94 -19.14 1.62
CA VAL A 190 -14.20 -19.03 2.36
C VAL A 190 -14.84 -17.66 2.13
N ARG A 191 -16.15 -17.65 1.91
CA ARG A 191 -16.98 -16.45 1.73
C ARG A 191 -18.10 -16.42 2.76
N ALA A 192 -17.84 -15.81 3.92
CA ALA A 192 -18.73 -15.85 5.07
C ALA A 192 -18.89 -14.49 5.75
N GLY A 193 -20.15 -14.17 6.12
CA GLY A 193 -20.48 -13.01 6.96
C GLY A 193 -19.89 -11.69 6.47
N GLY A 194 -19.36 -10.92 7.42
CA GLY A 194 -18.72 -9.61 7.23
C GLY A 194 -17.19 -9.62 7.39
N ILE A 195 -16.53 -10.78 7.24
CA ILE A 195 -15.08 -10.91 7.40
C ILE A 195 -14.36 -9.95 6.45
N ILE A 196 -13.51 -9.06 6.99
CA ILE A 196 -12.82 -8.05 6.18
C ILE A 196 -11.77 -8.71 5.29
N GLY A 197 -11.00 -9.65 5.85
CA GLY A 197 -10.01 -10.44 5.13
C GLY A 197 -9.09 -11.17 6.12
N LYS A 198 -8.89 -12.45 5.89
CA LYS A 198 -7.89 -13.28 6.57
C LYS A 198 -7.15 -14.10 5.53
N HIS A 199 -5.84 -14.18 5.68
CA HIS A 199 -4.96 -14.95 4.81
C HIS A 199 -4.04 -15.78 5.70
N LYS A 200 -3.89 -17.06 5.38
CA LYS A 200 -3.00 -17.98 6.07
C LYS A 200 -2.21 -18.74 5.01
N VAL A 201 -0.92 -18.88 5.24
CA VAL A 201 -0.06 -19.84 4.54
C VAL A 201 0.27 -20.96 5.52
N ILE A 202 -0.03 -22.18 5.13
CA ILE A 202 0.29 -23.41 5.86
C ILE A 202 1.48 -24.04 5.14
N ILE A 203 2.52 -24.36 5.89
CA ILE A 203 3.76 -24.95 5.36
C ILE A 203 3.98 -26.23 6.16
N CYS A 204 3.83 -27.39 5.53
CA CYS A 204 3.79 -28.69 6.19
C CYS A 204 4.83 -29.65 5.63
N GLY A 205 5.56 -30.30 6.52
CA GLY A 205 6.46 -31.42 6.22
C GLY A 205 5.98 -32.69 6.90
N GLU A 206 6.79 -33.74 6.85
CA GLU A 206 6.43 -35.03 7.45
C GLU A 206 6.33 -34.97 8.99
N TYR A 207 7.12 -34.11 9.64
CA TYR A 207 7.30 -34.12 11.09
C TYR A 207 6.90 -32.82 11.78
N ASP A 208 6.72 -31.73 11.03
CA ASP A 208 6.41 -30.41 11.58
C ASP A 208 5.66 -29.54 10.56
N SER A 209 5.15 -28.42 11.06
CA SER A 209 4.50 -27.42 10.25
C SER A 209 4.63 -26.04 10.86
N ILE A 210 4.55 -25.02 10.00
CA ILE A 210 4.40 -23.62 10.40
C ILE A 210 3.20 -23.00 9.71
N GLU A 211 2.54 -22.10 10.43
CA GLU A 211 1.43 -21.31 9.88
C GLU A 211 1.74 -19.82 10.00
N ILE A 212 1.61 -19.11 8.90
CA ILE A 212 1.78 -17.66 8.85
C ILE A 212 0.43 -17.05 8.53
N SER A 213 -0.14 -16.25 9.43
CA SER A 213 -1.48 -15.69 9.26
C SER A 213 -1.56 -14.18 9.46
N HIS A 214 -2.40 -13.54 8.65
CA HIS A 214 -2.79 -12.15 8.75
C HIS A 214 -4.30 -12.05 8.78
N GLN A 215 -4.82 -11.24 9.71
CA GLN A 215 -6.24 -10.91 9.78
C GLN A 215 -6.41 -9.39 9.85
N SER A 216 -7.24 -8.86 8.95
CA SER A 216 -7.66 -7.47 9.01
C SER A 216 -8.95 -7.35 9.81
N TYR A 217 -8.93 -6.56 10.88
CA TYR A 217 -10.15 -6.22 11.64
C TYR A 217 -10.88 -5.00 11.08
N SER A 218 -10.19 -4.18 10.27
CA SER A 218 -10.73 -2.92 9.79
C SER A 218 -10.03 -2.46 8.51
N LYS A 219 -10.77 -1.73 7.66
CA LYS A 219 -10.19 -1.04 6.50
C LYS A 219 -9.22 0.09 6.88
N LYS A 220 -9.14 0.47 8.16
CA LYS A 220 -8.10 1.38 8.66
C LYS A 220 -6.68 0.86 8.39
N ALA A 221 -6.50 -0.46 8.21
CA ALA A 221 -5.21 -1.03 7.84
C ALA A 221 -4.69 -0.52 6.47
N PHE A 222 -5.57 -0.28 5.50
CA PHE A 222 -5.20 0.35 4.22
C PHE A 222 -4.76 1.80 4.41
N ALA A 223 -5.45 2.54 5.28
CA ALA A 223 -5.14 3.93 5.56
C ALA A 223 -3.80 4.10 6.27
N GLN A 224 -3.52 3.25 7.26
CA GLN A 224 -2.23 3.20 7.94
C GLN A 224 -1.10 2.87 6.96
N GLY A 225 -1.31 1.89 6.08
CA GLY A 225 -0.37 1.56 5.01
C GLY A 225 -0.10 2.75 4.10
N ALA A 226 -1.16 3.38 3.57
CA ALA A 226 -1.05 4.51 2.67
C ALA A 226 -0.32 5.71 3.28
N TYR A 227 -0.61 6.02 4.55
CA TYR A 227 0.10 7.06 5.28
C TYR A 227 1.58 6.74 5.48
N LYS A 228 1.90 5.49 5.88
CA LYS A 228 3.27 5.06 6.10
C LYS A 228 4.11 5.06 4.82
N VAL A 229 3.54 4.59 3.72
CA VAL A 229 4.18 4.64 2.40
C VAL A 229 4.38 6.10 1.95
N SER A 230 3.42 6.99 2.23
CA SER A 230 3.59 8.41 1.95
C SER A 230 4.77 9.00 2.73
N GLN A 231 4.96 8.62 3.99
CA GLN A 231 6.13 9.04 4.78
C GLN A 231 7.44 8.54 4.19
N PHE A 232 7.49 7.29 3.72
CA PHE A 232 8.66 6.74 3.02
C PHE A 232 8.98 7.53 1.74
N LEU A 233 7.95 7.91 0.98
CA LEU A 233 8.12 8.56 -0.32
C LEU A 233 8.49 10.05 -0.24
N MET A 234 8.33 10.67 0.93
CA MET A 234 8.67 12.08 1.13
C MET A 234 10.11 12.38 0.75
N GLY A 235 10.30 13.30 -0.20
CA GLY A 235 11.62 13.75 -0.67
C GLY A 235 12.35 12.74 -1.55
N LYS A 236 11.69 11.66 -1.98
CA LYS A 236 12.27 10.65 -2.86
C LYS A 236 11.82 10.81 -4.30
N THR A 237 12.67 10.35 -5.21
CA THR A 237 12.42 10.25 -6.66
C THR A 237 12.72 8.83 -7.12
N GLY A 238 12.00 8.34 -8.12
CA GLY A 238 12.15 6.97 -8.59
C GLY A 238 10.89 6.11 -8.39
N PHE A 239 10.94 4.90 -8.92
CA PHE A 239 9.89 3.90 -8.77
C PHE A 239 10.19 2.99 -7.59
N TYR A 240 9.18 2.72 -6.77
CA TYR A 240 9.26 1.89 -5.58
C TYR A 240 8.05 0.98 -5.45
N GLU A 241 8.22 -0.08 -4.67
CA GLU A 241 7.19 -1.01 -4.23
C GLU A 241 7.23 -1.16 -2.70
N MET A 242 6.35 -1.98 -2.14
CA MET A 242 6.32 -2.23 -0.69
C MET A 242 7.60 -2.91 -0.17
N SER A 243 8.32 -3.67 -1.02
CA SER A 243 9.61 -4.28 -0.70
C SER A 243 10.65 -3.22 -0.35
N ASP A 244 10.76 -2.15 -1.14
CA ASP A 244 11.68 -1.04 -0.91
C ASP A 244 11.39 -0.31 0.41
N VAL A 245 10.10 -0.13 0.72
CA VAL A 245 9.66 0.46 2.01
C VAL A 245 10.20 -0.36 3.17
N PHE A 246 10.08 -1.69 3.10
CA PHE A 246 10.50 -2.58 4.17
C PHE A 246 12.01 -2.77 4.25
N GLU A 247 12.71 -2.76 3.13
CA GLU A 247 14.16 -2.81 3.11
C GLU A 247 14.75 -1.61 3.85
N GLN A 248 14.35 -0.39 3.49
CA GLN A 248 14.82 0.80 4.19
C GLN A 248 14.47 0.78 5.69
N GLU A 249 13.25 0.40 6.06
CA GLU A 249 12.87 0.32 7.48
C GLU A 249 13.74 -0.68 8.26
N ARG A 250 14.08 -1.81 7.65
CA ARG A 250 14.96 -2.81 8.26
C ARG A 250 16.38 -2.27 8.41
N GLU A 251 16.92 -1.60 7.41
CA GLU A 251 18.23 -0.97 7.45
C GLU A 251 18.32 0.10 8.53
N GLN A 252 17.35 1.03 8.57
CA GLN A 252 17.29 2.08 9.59
C GLN A 252 17.26 1.50 11.01
N LYS A 253 16.43 0.47 11.24
CA LYS A 253 16.37 -0.21 12.54
C LYS A 253 17.70 -0.86 12.91
N ARG A 254 18.36 -1.54 11.95
CA ARG A 254 19.68 -2.17 12.17
C ARG A 254 20.74 -1.13 12.53
N GLN A 255 20.75 0.02 11.84
CA GLN A 255 21.67 1.12 12.13
C GLN A 255 21.44 1.71 13.53
N ILE A 256 20.17 1.95 13.91
CA ILE A 256 19.83 2.44 15.26
C ILE A 256 20.29 1.46 16.34
N ILE A 257 20.07 0.16 16.14
CA ILE A 257 20.51 -0.88 17.09
C ILE A 257 22.04 -0.92 17.17
N ALA A 258 22.74 -0.86 16.04
CA ALA A 258 24.19 -0.83 16.01
C ALA A 258 24.74 0.39 16.77
N LEU A 259 24.18 1.58 16.54
CA LEU A 259 24.58 2.80 17.23
C LEU A 259 24.37 2.72 18.74
N ARG A 260 23.22 2.17 19.19
CA ARG A 260 22.95 1.96 20.62
C ARG A 260 23.98 1.05 21.26
N LYS A 261 24.30 -0.08 20.61
CA LYS A 261 25.34 -1.00 21.11
C LYS A 261 26.70 -0.31 21.22
N MET A 262 27.11 0.46 20.21
CA MET A 262 28.37 1.22 20.24
C MET A 262 28.41 2.23 21.41
N MET A 263 27.30 2.92 21.69
CA MET A 263 27.22 3.87 22.81
C MET A 263 27.27 3.17 24.17
N GLU A 264 26.62 2.00 24.31
CA GLU A 264 26.69 1.18 25.51
C GLU A 264 28.12 0.70 25.78
N ASP A 265 28.81 0.20 24.76
CA ASP A 265 30.20 -0.25 24.86
C ASP A 265 31.15 0.90 25.25
N MET A 266 30.98 2.10 24.67
CA MET A 266 31.75 3.28 25.03
C MET A 266 31.52 3.73 26.48
N ASN A 267 30.28 3.64 26.98
CA ASN A 267 29.97 4.00 28.37
C ASN A 267 30.58 3.00 29.36
N ILE A 268 30.63 1.71 29.01
CA ILE A 268 31.30 0.69 29.83
C ILE A 268 32.81 0.96 29.88
N LEU A 269 33.44 1.32 28.75
CA LEU A 269 34.86 1.67 28.68
C LEU A 269 35.21 2.95 29.46
N ASN A 270 34.29 3.90 29.62
CA ASN A 270 34.51 5.12 30.40
C ASN A 270 34.27 4.93 31.91
N LEU A 271 33.69 3.79 32.32
CA LEU A 271 33.44 3.43 33.73
C LEU A 271 34.43 2.39 34.28
N ALA A 272 35.30 1.84 33.43
CA ALA A 272 36.36 0.89 33.76
C ALA A 272 37.72 1.59 33.85
#